data_AF-A0A2K8MIW5-F1
#
_entry.id   AF-A0A2K8MIW5-F1
#
_cell.length_a   1.000
_cell.length_b   1.000
_cell.length_c   1.000
_cell.angle_alpha   90.00
_cell.angle_beta   90.00
_cell.angle_gamma   90.00
#
_symmetry.space_group_name_H-M   'P 1'
#
loop_
_entity.id
_entity.type
_entity.pdbx_description
1 polymer ?
#
loop_
_entity_poly.entity_id
_entity_poly.type
_entity_poly.pdbx_seq_one_letter_code
_entity_poly.pdbx_strand_id
1 'polypeptide(L)'
;MGQGFGRKGLGEPRAQDRLFGGSTPFDRFFAALSSERDLDKAGFSDLYRQSRALHDLTAEERGDLLADLADRPGLHDGNRDGASPRAKAAYHAHCCIYSQPVEVRAEHIGGLVKLLLGDERLRKQRYAQTSFDTLLTLIGSAIKQGGYLSSRDCEALSAMAAEIRGGNSSYRKADTKKMIARAEKLEKLAGVEVSATEFLLQRCEGAENPWAIEECERLNAQFWADLLAEVTVALEDIRRQTKGGAKAAWMRDGAAFAAAWPTVGDVAPRFAAWQDGGTALASLSQHNGKRTGFADPAAYRRLPGMIELAQAHSRYMWNSDQIPGLDVLADLENSDWTALVETLITQRRATRATAAWQKEALASCAPLGLELVEARLHDWLALFHTPALDKATYSDLCNGDRFAVAIDQLEAQHPDWPVRHADSVAALGRAVAMVLASEAQHGLCSALHTQLIRTDDYVYKNTRATEGVLGLRKPVYRRADGRSTYESRATWMRVSVQNEEFLRGAVWLVALMPDRARAIDALAKVAQTAATYMCAGDEGMRSKIVANAAIATLIAMGGSDIDQAVLRLSKVIENCTINPPLFKHLNAGA
;
A
#
# COMPACT_ATOMS: atom_id res chain seq x y z
N MET A 1 -27.73 -77.13 -25.01
CA MET A 1 -29.14 -76.69 -24.90
C MET A 1 -29.74 -77.40 -23.70
N GLY A 2 -30.31 -76.80 -22.66
CA GLY A 2 -30.51 -75.41 -22.26
C GLY A 2 -31.06 -75.36 -20.82
N GLN A 3 -30.77 -74.25 -20.12
CA GLN A 3 -31.55 -73.51 -19.10
C GLN A 3 -32.31 -74.26 -17.97
N GLY A 4 -32.35 -73.81 -16.71
CA GLY A 4 -31.95 -72.56 -16.06
C GLY A 4 -32.62 -72.41 -14.67
N PHE A 5 -31.91 -71.72 -13.76
CA PHE A 5 -32.33 -70.88 -12.62
C PHE A 5 -33.21 -71.36 -11.44
N GLY A 6 -32.71 -71.07 -10.22
CA GLY A 6 -33.51 -70.89 -8.99
C GLY A 6 -32.70 -70.77 -7.68
N ARG A 7 -32.52 -69.54 -7.16
CA ARG A 7 -31.87 -69.16 -5.87
C ARG A 7 -32.72 -69.50 -4.63
N LYS A 8 -32.08 -69.90 -3.51
CA LYS A 8 -32.05 -69.19 -2.19
C LYS A 8 -31.55 -70.10 -1.05
N GLY A 9 -30.66 -69.53 -0.23
CA GLY A 9 -30.65 -69.77 1.22
C GLY A 9 -29.50 -70.62 1.77
N LEU A 10 -28.44 -69.97 2.26
CA LEU A 10 -27.71 -70.42 3.45
C LEU A 10 -27.23 -69.19 4.23
N GLY A 11 -27.59 -69.17 5.51
CA GLY A 11 -27.24 -68.15 6.48
C GLY A 11 -25.78 -68.22 6.94
N GLU A 12 -25.39 -67.15 7.62
CA GLU A 12 -24.07 -66.86 8.19
C GLU A 12 -23.43 -68.00 9.00
N PRO A 13 -22.10 -67.99 9.09
CA PRO A 13 -21.41 -68.24 10.33
C PRO A 13 -20.75 -66.95 10.86
N ARG A 14 -21.02 -66.69 12.14
CA ARG A 14 -20.31 -65.73 12.99
C ARG A 14 -18.83 -66.11 13.17
N ALA A 15 -18.00 -65.08 13.23
CA ALA A 15 -16.78 -64.93 14.04
C ALA A 15 -15.72 -66.07 13.98
N GLN A 16 -14.72 -65.86 13.13
CA GLN A 16 -13.33 -66.07 13.53
C GLN A 16 -12.61 -64.72 13.53
N ASP A 17 -12.77 -64.03 14.66
CA ASP A 17 -11.78 -63.09 15.16
C ASP A 17 -10.44 -63.80 15.39
N ARG A 18 -9.35 -63.03 15.24
CA ARG A 18 -7.92 -63.36 15.40
C ARG A 18 -7.23 -63.82 14.12
N LEU A 19 -6.72 -62.85 13.37
CA LEU A 19 -5.43 -62.82 12.66
C LEU A 19 -5.43 -61.67 11.62
N PHE A 20 -5.29 -60.42 12.07
CA PHE A 20 -4.99 -59.30 11.14
C PHE A 20 -3.99 -58.35 11.80
N GLY A 21 -2.74 -58.79 11.91
CA GLY A 21 -1.61 -57.85 11.97
C GLY A 21 -1.41 -57.30 10.57
N GLY A 22 -2.03 -56.16 10.25
CA GLY A 22 -1.77 -55.48 8.98
C GLY A 22 -0.32 -55.00 8.94
N SER A 23 0.36 -55.24 7.82
CA SER A 23 1.78 -54.95 7.63
C SER A 23 2.09 -53.45 7.46
N THR A 24 1.08 -52.59 7.33
CA THR A 24 1.25 -51.16 7.08
C THR A 24 1.23 -50.34 8.37
N PRO A 25 1.93 -49.18 8.44
CA PRO A 25 1.84 -48.25 9.56
C PRO A 25 0.40 -47.81 9.88
N PHE A 26 -0.45 -47.60 8.87
CA PHE A 26 -1.86 -47.28 9.07
C PHE A 26 -2.63 -48.42 9.73
N ASP A 27 -2.41 -49.68 9.34
CA ASP A 27 -3.12 -50.80 9.95
C ASP A 27 -2.73 -51.01 11.40
N ARG A 28 -1.45 -50.78 11.75
CA ARG A 28 -0.99 -50.80 13.15
C ARG A 28 -1.59 -49.66 13.97
N PHE A 29 -1.61 -48.44 13.41
CA PHE A 29 -2.27 -47.30 14.03
C PHE A 29 -3.78 -47.55 14.22
N PHE A 30 -4.44 -48.07 13.19
CA PHE A 30 -5.86 -48.40 13.23
C PHE A 30 -6.18 -49.53 14.21
N ALA A 31 -5.36 -50.57 14.26
CA ALA A 31 -5.51 -51.67 15.21
C ALA A 31 -5.30 -51.21 16.65
N ALA A 32 -4.32 -50.33 16.91
CA ALA A 32 -4.09 -49.73 18.22
C ALA A 32 -5.26 -48.85 18.67
N LEU A 33 -5.86 -48.08 17.76
CA LEU A 33 -7.07 -47.31 18.06
C LEU A 33 -8.32 -48.18 18.26
N SER A 34 -8.44 -49.27 17.49
CA SER A 34 -9.62 -50.15 17.50
C SER A 34 -9.61 -51.15 18.67
N SER A 35 -8.43 -51.56 19.14
CA SER A 35 -8.31 -52.46 20.30
C SER A 35 -8.72 -51.77 21.62
N GLU A 36 -8.65 -50.44 21.65
CA GLU A 36 -8.99 -49.63 22.82
C GLU A 36 -10.42 -49.05 22.77
N ARG A 37 -11.18 -49.15 21.66
CA ARG A 37 -12.54 -48.55 21.57
C ARG A 37 -13.44 -49.04 20.41
N ASP A 38 -14.75 -48.86 20.62
CA ASP A 38 -15.78 -48.71 19.59
C ASP A 38 -15.68 -47.32 18.89
N LEU A 39 -15.20 -47.30 17.65
CA LEU A 39 -14.90 -46.08 16.86
C LEU A 39 -16.15 -45.27 16.48
N ASP A 40 -17.35 -45.82 16.68
CA ASP A 40 -18.62 -45.12 16.38
C ASP A 40 -19.05 -44.13 17.46
N LYS A 41 -18.37 -44.10 18.62
CA LYS A 41 -18.71 -43.22 19.77
C LYS A 41 -17.65 -42.16 20.08
N ALA A 42 -16.69 -41.90 19.19
CA ALA A 42 -15.53 -41.05 19.47
C ALA A 42 -15.76 -39.56 19.13
N GLY A 43 -15.78 -38.71 20.16
CA GLY A 43 -15.73 -37.25 20.03
C GLY A 43 -14.30 -36.69 19.96
N PHE A 44 -14.17 -35.38 19.71
CA PHE A 44 -12.90 -34.65 19.53
C PHE A 44 -11.97 -34.61 20.78
N SER A 45 -12.43 -35.09 21.95
CA SER A 45 -11.80 -34.86 23.25
C SER A 45 -10.72 -35.85 23.69
N ASP A 46 -10.29 -36.79 22.84
CA ASP A 46 -9.31 -37.84 23.22
C ASP A 46 -7.94 -37.73 22.50
N LEU A 47 -7.43 -36.51 22.37
CA LEU A 47 -6.11 -36.20 21.77
C LEU A 47 -4.95 -37.03 22.36
N TYR A 48 -5.02 -37.36 23.67
CA TYR A 48 -3.99 -38.12 24.37
C TYR A 48 -3.79 -39.53 23.80
N ARG A 49 -4.87 -40.24 23.46
CA ARG A 49 -4.79 -41.65 22.99
C ARG A 49 -4.37 -41.72 21.52
N GLN A 50 -4.85 -40.77 20.72
CA GLN A 50 -4.43 -40.61 19.32
C GLN A 50 -2.93 -40.30 19.24
N SER A 51 -2.44 -39.44 20.15
CA SER A 51 -1.01 -39.17 20.30
C SER A 51 -0.21 -40.41 20.71
N ARG A 52 -0.76 -41.27 21.58
CA ARG A 52 -0.09 -42.51 22.01
C ARG A 52 0.05 -43.52 20.87
N ALA A 53 -1.02 -43.78 20.11
CA ALA A 53 -0.97 -44.70 18.97
C ALA A 53 0.00 -44.24 17.86
N LEU A 54 0.20 -42.92 17.71
CA LEU A 54 1.23 -42.37 16.82
C LEU A 54 2.65 -42.48 17.41
N HIS A 55 2.79 -42.42 18.74
CA HIS A 55 4.07 -42.58 19.42
C HIS A 55 4.60 -44.02 19.33
N ASP A 56 3.71 -45.01 19.23
CA ASP A 56 4.07 -46.42 19.06
C ASP A 56 4.68 -46.72 17.67
N LEU A 57 4.53 -45.79 16.71
CA LEU A 57 5.23 -45.82 15.42
C LEU A 57 6.61 -45.16 15.55
N THR A 58 7.60 -45.60 14.77
CA THR A 58 8.87 -44.86 14.64
C THR A 58 8.69 -43.54 13.87
N ALA A 59 9.68 -42.66 13.88
CA ALA A 59 9.63 -41.40 13.12
C ALA A 59 9.50 -41.64 11.61
N GLU A 60 10.20 -42.65 11.08
CA GLU A 60 10.10 -43.11 9.69
C GLU A 60 8.73 -43.71 9.38
N GLU A 61 8.20 -44.56 10.26
CA GLU A 61 6.86 -45.17 10.10
C GLU A 61 5.75 -44.11 10.14
N ARG A 62 5.94 -43.01 10.88
CA ARG A 62 5.05 -41.85 10.81
C ARG A 62 5.16 -41.13 9.46
N GLY A 63 6.35 -41.09 8.84
CA GLY A 63 6.52 -40.58 7.47
C GLY A 63 5.75 -41.42 6.46
N ASP A 64 5.86 -42.75 6.54
CA ASP A 64 5.11 -43.70 5.72
C ASP A 64 3.60 -43.55 5.93
N LEU A 65 3.16 -43.45 7.18
CA LEU A 65 1.75 -43.18 7.51
C LEU A 65 1.27 -41.86 6.89
N LEU A 66 2.07 -40.80 6.99
CA LEU A 66 1.71 -39.49 6.44
C LEU A 66 1.56 -39.54 4.92
N ALA A 67 2.49 -40.18 4.21
CA ALA A 67 2.40 -40.34 2.77
C ALA A 67 1.16 -41.16 2.35
N ASP A 68 0.89 -42.26 3.05
CA ASP A 68 -0.26 -43.15 2.81
C ASP A 68 -1.61 -42.47 3.06
N LEU A 69 -1.69 -41.53 4.01
CA LEU A 69 -2.93 -40.78 4.28
C LEU A 69 -3.42 -39.98 3.07
N ALA A 70 -2.53 -39.55 2.17
CA ALA A 70 -2.86 -38.71 1.01
C ALA A 70 -3.88 -39.33 0.04
N ASP A 71 -3.93 -40.67 -0.01
CA ASP A 71 -4.81 -41.43 -0.89
C ASP A 71 -6.06 -41.99 -0.18
N ARG A 72 -6.19 -41.76 1.13
CA ARG A 72 -7.27 -42.37 1.91
C ARG A 72 -8.58 -41.57 1.85
N PRO A 73 -9.73 -42.25 1.65
CA PRO A 73 -11.02 -41.59 1.63
C PRO A 73 -11.38 -41.01 3.01
N GLY A 74 -12.03 -39.85 3.02
CA GLY A 74 -12.54 -39.21 4.25
C GLY A 74 -11.56 -38.30 4.99
N LEU A 75 -10.31 -38.18 4.53
CA LEU A 75 -9.28 -37.34 5.16
C LEU A 75 -9.70 -35.87 5.32
N HIS A 76 -10.39 -35.32 4.33
CA HIS A 76 -10.83 -33.91 4.31
C HIS A 76 -12.32 -33.73 4.62
N ASP A 77 -13.09 -34.82 4.77
CA ASP A 77 -14.53 -34.77 5.01
C ASP A 77 -14.90 -34.47 6.47
N GLY A 78 -13.92 -34.52 7.37
CA GLY A 78 -14.09 -34.30 8.81
C GLY A 78 -14.54 -35.56 9.55
N ASN A 79 -14.68 -35.45 10.88
CA ASN A 79 -15.25 -36.52 11.72
C ASN A 79 -16.78 -36.52 11.64
N ARG A 80 -17.33 -36.95 10.48
CA ARG A 80 -18.79 -37.05 10.30
C ARG A 80 -19.33 -38.33 10.91
N ASP A 81 -20.52 -38.27 11.50
CA ASP A 81 -21.14 -39.40 12.21
C ASP A 81 -21.33 -40.65 11.32
N GLY A 82 -21.53 -40.49 10.00
CA GLY A 82 -21.66 -41.58 9.03
C GLY A 82 -20.38 -42.05 8.35
N ALA A 83 -19.20 -41.53 8.73
CA ALA A 83 -17.93 -41.96 8.14
C ALA A 83 -17.51 -43.35 8.66
N SER A 84 -16.87 -44.16 7.80
CA SER A 84 -16.38 -45.47 8.22
C SER A 84 -15.32 -45.34 9.33
N PRO A 85 -15.16 -46.35 10.21
CA PRO A 85 -14.14 -46.33 11.27
C PRO A 85 -12.72 -46.04 10.75
N ARG A 86 -12.37 -46.56 9.56
CA ARG A 86 -11.09 -46.29 8.91
C ARG A 86 -10.96 -44.85 8.42
N ALA A 87 -12.03 -44.25 7.89
CA ALA A 87 -12.04 -42.84 7.48
C ALA A 87 -11.88 -41.92 8.70
N LYS A 88 -12.56 -42.23 9.82
CA LYS A 88 -12.38 -41.52 11.10
C LYS A 88 -10.94 -41.63 11.60
N ALA A 89 -10.36 -42.82 11.57
CA ALA A 89 -8.95 -43.01 11.95
C ALA A 89 -7.98 -42.23 11.07
N ALA A 90 -8.18 -42.19 9.75
CA ALA A 90 -7.35 -41.40 8.84
C ALA A 90 -7.43 -39.88 9.14
N TYR A 91 -8.63 -39.35 9.37
CA TYR A 91 -8.82 -37.96 9.78
C TYR A 91 -8.08 -37.65 11.10
N HIS A 92 -8.20 -38.52 12.10
CA HIS A 92 -7.53 -38.34 13.39
C HIS A 92 -6.01 -38.44 13.31
N ALA A 93 -5.48 -39.39 12.54
CA ALA A 93 -4.05 -39.51 12.27
C ALA A 93 -3.52 -38.19 11.70
N HIS A 94 -4.18 -37.67 10.66
CA HIS A 94 -3.79 -36.43 10.00
C HIS A 94 -3.84 -35.21 10.95
N CYS A 95 -4.85 -35.11 11.82
CA CYS A 95 -4.91 -34.01 12.78
C CYS A 95 -3.80 -34.05 13.85
N CYS A 96 -3.38 -35.25 14.28
CA CYS A 96 -2.46 -35.40 15.41
C CYS A 96 -1.00 -35.55 14.99
N ILE A 97 -0.72 -36.02 13.77
CA ILE A 97 0.64 -36.36 13.33
C ILE A 97 1.59 -35.16 13.30
N TYR A 98 1.06 -33.95 13.08
CA TYR A 98 1.85 -32.71 13.03
C TYR A 98 2.46 -32.28 14.38
N SER A 99 2.04 -32.89 15.50
CA SER A 99 2.64 -32.64 16.82
C SER A 99 3.72 -33.67 17.20
N GLN A 100 3.98 -34.66 16.33
CA GLN A 100 4.95 -35.73 16.56
C GLN A 100 6.21 -35.53 15.69
N PRO A 101 7.38 -36.06 16.09
CA PRO A 101 8.56 -36.10 15.23
C PRO A 101 8.32 -37.01 14.02
N VAL A 102 8.40 -36.47 12.80
CA VAL A 102 8.21 -37.22 11.55
C VAL A 102 9.49 -37.15 10.73
N GLU A 103 9.96 -38.31 10.27
CA GLU A 103 11.06 -38.43 9.32
C GLU A 103 10.49 -38.90 7.98
N VAL A 104 10.92 -38.27 6.89
CA VAL A 104 10.43 -38.54 5.53
C VAL A 104 11.57 -38.93 4.62
N ARG A 105 11.27 -39.70 3.57
CA ARG A 105 12.18 -40.17 2.53
C ARG A 105 11.83 -39.51 1.19
N ALA A 106 12.75 -39.61 0.22
CA ALA A 106 12.55 -39.08 -1.13
C ALA A 106 11.24 -39.57 -1.79
N GLU A 107 10.87 -40.83 -1.58
CA GLU A 107 9.66 -41.47 -2.11
C GLU A 107 8.34 -40.90 -1.55
N HIS A 108 8.37 -40.20 -0.42
CA HIS A 108 7.16 -39.63 0.21
C HIS A 108 6.68 -38.34 -0.46
N ILE A 109 7.48 -37.74 -1.34
CA ILE A 109 7.23 -36.40 -1.86
C ILE A 109 5.85 -36.26 -2.52
N GLY A 110 5.42 -37.25 -3.31
CA GLY A 110 4.12 -37.23 -3.99
C GLY A 110 2.94 -37.21 -3.01
N GLY A 111 3.01 -38.02 -1.95
CA GLY A 111 1.98 -38.03 -0.90
C GLY A 111 1.92 -36.72 -0.12
N LEU A 112 3.08 -36.16 0.24
CA LEU A 112 3.16 -34.89 0.97
C LEU A 112 2.62 -33.70 0.16
N VAL A 113 2.95 -33.63 -1.14
CA VAL A 113 2.42 -32.60 -2.04
C VAL A 113 0.90 -32.74 -2.20
N LYS A 114 0.42 -33.97 -2.37
CA LYS A 114 -1.02 -34.24 -2.47
C LYS A 114 -1.78 -33.84 -1.20
N LEU A 115 -1.22 -34.08 -0.01
CA LEU A 115 -1.78 -33.60 1.25
C LEU A 115 -1.85 -32.06 1.32
N LEU A 116 -0.75 -31.39 0.95
CA LEU A 116 -0.67 -29.94 0.96
C LEU A 116 -1.72 -29.31 0.03
N LEU A 117 -1.84 -29.85 -1.19
CA LEU A 117 -2.79 -29.37 -2.18
C LEU A 117 -4.24 -29.74 -1.82
N GLY A 118 -4.49 -30.92 -1.24
CA GLY A 118 -5.83 -31.43 -0.96
C GLY A 118 -6.57 -30.73 0.18
N ASP A 119 -5.86 -30.12 1.14
CA ASP A 119 -6.48 -29.47 2.30
C ASP A 119 -6.91 -28.02 2.01
N GLU A 120 -8.20 -27.80 1.72
CA GLU A 120 -8.77 -26.47 1.49
C GLU A 120 -8.52 -25.49 2.65
N ARG A 121 -8.34 -25.98 3.88
CA ARG A 121 -8.08 -25.12 5.04
C ARG A 121 -6.74 -24.41 4.91
N LEU A 122 -5.76 -25.02 4.23
CA LEU A 122 -4.46 -24.41 3.95
C LEU A 122 -4.59 -23.25 2.94
N ARG A 123 -5.64 -23.25 2.11
CA ARG A 123 -5.95 -22.17 1.16
C ARG A 123 -6.73 -21.02 1.80
N LYS A 124 -7.67 -21.37 2.70
CA LYS A 124 -8.71 -20.42 3.18
C LYS A 124 -8.54 -20.00 4.65
N GLN A 125 -7.86 -20.79 5.49
CA GLN A 125 -7.90 -20.63 6.95
C GLN A 125 -6.50 -20.37 7.55
N ARG A 126 -6.40 -19.31 8.37
CA ARG A 126 -5.13 -18.88 8.98
C ARG A 126 -4.61 -19.82 10.08
N TYR A 127 -5.48 -20.47 10.84
CA TYR A 127 -5.08 -21.29 11.99
C TYR A 127 -4.41 -22.61 11.60
N ALA A 128 -4.41 -22.96 10.32
CA ALA A 128 -3.67 -24.10 9.79
C ALA A 128 -2.18 -23.79 9.50
N GLN A 129 -1.65 -22.66 9.97
CA GLN A 129 -0.26 -22.24 9.72
C GLN A 129 0.77 -23.25 10.21
N THR A 130 0.56 -23.86 11.38
CA THR A 130 1.48 -24.87 11.93
C THR A 130 1.56 -26.09 11.02
N SER A 131 0.42 -26.65 10.61
CA SER A 131 0.38 -27.77 9.67
C SER A 131 1.00 -27.41 8.31
N PHE A 132 0.75 -26.19 7.81
CA PHE A 132 1.35 -25.68 6.58
C PHE A 132 2.89 -25.63 6.66
N ASP A 133 3.44 -25.00 7.70
CA ASP A 133 4.89 -24.86 7.86
C ASP A 133 5.58 -26.21 8.10
N THR A 134 4.94 -27.11 8.85
CA THR A 134 5.43 -28.49 9.04
C THR A 134 5.46 -29.24 7.70
N LEU A 135 4.39 -29.20 6.91
CA LEU A 135 4.33 -29.86 5.59
C LEU A 135 5.42 -29.33 4.65
N LEU A 136 5.61 -28.02 4.56
CA LEU A 136 6.69 -27.44 3.75
C LEU A 136 8.08 -27.89 4.21
N THR A 137 8.29 -27.99 5.52
CA THR A 137 9.56 -28.46 6.09
C THR A 137 9.83 -29.92 5.72
N LEU A 138 8.80 -30.77 5.81
CA LEU A 138 8.89 -32.18 5.42
C LEU A 138 9.14 -32.34 3.92
N ILE A 139 8.39 -31.60 3.06
CA ILE A 139 8.63 -31.61 1.61
C ILE A 139 10.06 -31.17 1.30
N GLY A 140 10.55 -30.09 1.94
CA GLY A 140 11.94 -29.65 1.78
C GLY A 140 12.97 -30.68 2.24
N SER A 141 12.67 -31.50 3.26
CA SER A 141 13.51 -32.61 3.69
C SER A 141 13.54 -33.75 2.67
N ALA A 142 12.37 -34.14 2.13
CA ALA A 142 12.28 -35.17 1.10
C ALA A 142 13.02 -34.78 -0.18
N ILE A 143 12.95 -33.50 -0.59
CA ILE A 143 13.70 -32.97 -1.73
C ILE A 143 15.22 -33.08 -1.50
N LYS A 144 15.72 -32.69 -0.31
CA LYS A 144 17.15 -32.79 0.04
C LYS A 144 17.68 -34.23 0.01
N GLN A 145 16.81 -35.21 0.19
CA GLN A 145 17.13 -36.64 0.13
C GLN A 145 17.03 -37.23 -1.29
N GLY A 146 16.76 -36.40 -2.31
CA GLY A 146 16.69 -36.81 -3.72
C GLY A 146 15.28 -36.95 -4.29
N GLY A 147 14.23 -36.55 -3.56
CA GLY A 147 12.87 -36.46 -4.10
C GLY A 147 12.73 -35.30 -5.11
N TYR A 148 11.92 -35.49 -6.14
CA TYR A 148 11.70 -34.50 -7.21
C TYR A 148 10.21 -34.13 -7.32
N LEU A 149 9.93 -32.84 -7.51
CA LEU A 149 8.59 -32.34 -7.83
C LEU A 149 8.37 -32.44 -9.33
N SER A 150 7.33 -33.13 -9.79
CA SER A 150 7.01 -33.17 -11.21
C SER A 150 6.55 -31.79 -11.71
N SER A 151 6.63 -31.51 -13.01
CA SER A 151 6.12 -30.26 -13.59
C SER A 151 4.65 -30.01 -13.23
N ARG A 152 3.86 -31.07 -13.14
CA ARG A 152 2.45 -31.01 -12.71
C ARG A 152 2.30 -30.60 -11.24
N ASP A 153 3.21 -31.05 -10.37
CA ASP A 153 3.21 -30.66 -8.95
C ASP A 153 3.54 -29.17 -8.82
N CYS A 154 4.53 -28.70 -9.59
CA CYS A 154 4.92 -27.30 -9.66
C CYS A 154 3.75 -26.41 -10.12
N GLU A 155 3.08 -26.76 -11.22
CA GLU A 155 1.89 -26.04 -11.72
C GLU A 155 0.77 -25.97 -10.68
N ALA A 156 0.50 -27.08 -9.97
CA ALA A 156 -0.55 -27.14 -8.96
C ALA A 156 -0.22 -26.29 -7.71
N LEU A 157 1.05 -26.26 -7.30
CA LEU A 157 1.53 -25.40 -6.21
C LEU A 157 1.40 -23.92 -6.58
N SER A 158 1.75 -23.55 -7.82
CA SER A 158 1.61 -22.18 -8.34
C SER A 158 0.15 -21.75 -8.46
N ALA A 159 -0.72 -22.64 -8.93
CA ALA A 159 -2.16 -22.37 -8.98
C ALA A 159 -2.76 -22.12 -7.58
N MET A 160 -2.34 -22.90 -6.57
CA MET A 160 -2.75 -22.68 -5.18
C MET A 160 -2.24 -21.34 -4.63
N ALA A 161 -1.02 -20.93 -4.96
CA ALA A 161 -0.47 -19.64 -4.57
C ALA A 161 -1.26 -18.47 -5.20
N ALA A 162 -1.60 -18.57 -6.48
CA ALA A 162 -2.44 -17.61 -7.18
C ALA A 162 -3.85 -17.52 -6.57
N GLU A 163 -4.46 -18.65 -6.19
CA GLU A 163 -5.75 -18.68 -5.49
C GLU A 163 -5.68 -17.91 -4.16
N ILE A 164 -4.61 -18.11 -3.38
CA ILE A 164 -4.38 -17.39 -2.13
C ILE A 164 -4.20 -15.89 -2.38
N ARG A 165 -3.45 -15.47 -3.41
CA ARG A 165 -3.29 -14.04 -3.75
C ARG A 165 -4.61 -13.42 -4.23
N GLY A 166 -5.37 -14.11 -5.06
CA GLY A 166 -6.67 -13.66 -5.57
C GLY A 166 -7.72 -13.52 -4.48
N GLY A 167 -7.59 -14.25 -3.38
CA GLY A 167 -8.47 -14.19 -2.20
C GLY A 167 -8.34 -12.91 -1.35
N ASN A 168 -7.47 -11.95 -1.71
CA ASN A 168 -7.16 -10.76 -0.90
C ASN A 168 -8.36 -9.93 -0.45
N SER A 169 -9.47 -9.92 -1.20
CA SER A 169 -10.72 -9.23 -0.83
C SER A 169 -11.54 -9.95 0.25
N SER A 170 -11.30 -11.24 0.47
CA SER A 170 -12.02 -12.08 1.44
C SER A 170 -11.32 -12.16 2.81
N TYR A 171 -10.04 -11.79 2.90
CA TYR A 171 -9.28 -11.82 4.14
C TYR A 171 -9.49 -10.57 4.97
N ARG A 172 -9.47 -10.72 6.30
CA ARG A 172 -9.35 -9.57 7.20
C ARG A 172 -8.00 -8.90 6.96
N LYS A 173 -7.97 -7.56 6.94
CA LYS A 173 -6.76 -6.73 6.71
C LYS A 173 -5.54 -7.14 7.55
N ALA A 174 -5.77 -7.57 8.80
CA ALA A 174 -4.71 -8.03 9.70
C ALA A 174 -4.06 -9.37 9.27
N ASP A 175 -4.76 -10.17 8.47
CA ASP A 175 -4.37 -11.53 8.07
C ASP A 175 -3.80 -11.59 6.64
N THR A 176 -4.05 -10.58 5.80
CA THR A 176 -3.57 -10.49 4.41
C THR A 176 -2.06 -10.72 4.30
N LYS A 177 -1.26 -10.13 5.20
CA LYS A 177 0.20 -10.29 5.21
C LYS A 177 0.64 -11.76 5.41
N LYS A 178 -0.07 -12.51 6.25
CA LYS A 178 0.26 -13.92 6.53
C LYS A 178 -0.12 -14.82 5.36
N MET A 179 -1.25 -14.54 4.70
CA MET A 179 -1.69 -15.27 3.52
C MET A 179 -0.78 -15.00 2.31
N ILE A 180 -0.34 -13.75 2.10
CA ILE A 180 0.64 -13.44 1.05
C ILE A 180 1.97 -14.16 1.30
N ALA A 181 2.49 -14.14 2.53
CA ALA A 181 3.71 -14.88 2.87
C ALA A 181 3.56 -16.41 2.69
N ARG A 182 2.34 -16.94 2.79
CA ARG A 182 2.02 -18.34 2.50
C ARG A 182 2.12 -18.63 1.00
N ALA A 183 1.55 -17.76 0.16
CA ALA A 183 1.65 -17.86 -1.30
C ALA A 183 3.11 -17.80 -1.77
N GLU A 184 3.90 -16.86 -1.24
CA GLU A 184 5.34 -16.74 -1.54
C GLU A 184 6.13 -18.03 -1.24
N LYS A 185 5.79 -18.72 -0.14
CA LYS A 185 6.42 -19.99 0.22
C LYS A 185 6.04 -21.12 -0.75
N LEU A 186 4.82 -21.13 -1.29
CA LEU A 186 4.36 -22.11 -2.28
C LEU A 186 5.01 -21.87 -3.64
N GLU A 187 5.07 -20.62 -4.10
CA GLU A 187 5.76 -20.22 -5.34
C GLU A 187 7.22 -20.69 -5.32
N LYS A 188 7.92 -20.36 -4.22
CA LYS A 188 9.30 -20.80 -4.03
C LYS A 188 9.46 -22.32 -4.02
N LEU A 189 8.49 -23.06 -3.46
CA LEU A 189 8.52 -24.52 -3.44
C LEU A 189 8.29 -25.11 -4.83
N ALA A 190 7.40 -24.52 -5.63
CA ALA A 190 7.04 -24.97 -6.97
C ALA A 190 8.20 -24.92 -7.98
N GLY A 191 9.40 -24.47 -7.60
CA GLY A 191 10.46 -24.19 -8.56
C GLY A 191 10.09 -23.06 -9.53
N VAL A 192 8.96 -22.40 -9.29
CA VAL A 192 8.73 -21.05 -9.76
C VAL A 192 9.62 -20.18 -8.89
N GLU A 193 10.91 -20.15 -9.25
CA GLU A 193 11.53 -18.85 -9.32
C GLU A 193 10.56 -18.04 -10.17
N VAL A 194 9.71 -17.24 -9.52
CA VAL A 194 9.08 -16.14 -10.23
C VAL A 194 10.29 -15.41 -10.75
N SER A 195 10.56 -15.61 -12.04
CA SER A 195 11.81 -15.17 -12.63
C SER A 195 11.91 -13.70 -12.28
N ALA A 196 13.09 -13.22 -11.91
CA ALA A 196 13.25 -11.78 -11.73
C ALA A 196 12.75 -11.04 -12.99
N THR A 197 12.90 -11.67 -14.15
CA THR A 197 12.33 -11.26 -15.43
C THR A 197 10.79 -11.28 -15.44
N GLU A 198 10.13 -12.28 -14.87
CA GLU A 198 8.66 -12.33 -14.78
C GLU A 198 8.12 -11.26 -13.81
N PHE A 199 8.77 -11.07 -12.66
CA PHE A 199 8.45 -9.95 -11.77
C PHE A 199 8.70 -8.61 -12.43
N LEU A 200 9.76 -8.48 -13.23
CA LEU A 200 10.06 -7.28 -13.98
C LEU A 200 8.99 -7.02 -15.05
N LEU A 201 8.58 -8.04 -15.81
CA LEU A 201 7.53 -7.92 -16.83
C LEU A 201 6.18 -7.51 -16.23
N GLN A 202 5.86 -8.01 -15.03
CA GLN A 202 4.66 -7.59 -14.30
C GLN A 202 4.73 -6.16 -13.76
N ARG A 203 5.93 -5.57 -13.71
CA ARG A 203 6.22 -4.30 -13.04
C ARG A 203 6.76 -3.20 -13.95
N CYS A 204 7.03 -3.52 -15.22
CA CYS A 204 7.56 -2.60 -16.21
C CYS A 204 6.47 -1.89 -17.02
N GLU A 205 5.19 -2.15 -16.73
CA GLU A 205 4.12 -1.34 -17.29
C GLU A 205 4.19 0.09 -16.72
N GLY A 206 3.63 1.04 -17.46
CA GLY A 206 3.64 2.45 -17.10
C GLY A 206 2.96 2.70 -15.74
N ALA A 207 3.69 3.33 -14.80
CA ALA A 207 3.15 3.76 -13.51
C ALA A 207 2.66 5.22 -13.54
N GLU A 208 2.41 5.77 -14.73
CA GLU A 208 1.91 7.13 -14.88
C GLU A 208 0.59 7.29 -14.15
N ASN A 209 0.45 8.44 -13.50
CA ASN A 209 -0.80 8.78 -12.86
C ASN A 209 -1.78 9.32 -13.92
N PRO A 210 -2.95 8.68 -14.12
CA PRO A 210 -3.95 9.17 -15.07
C PRO A 210 -4.56 10.53 -14.68
N TRP A 211 -4.32 10.98 -13.44
CA TRP A 211 -4.72 12.28 -12.93
C TRP A 211 -3.52 13.20 -12.66
N ALA A 212 -2.37 12.94 -13.31
CA ALA A 212 -1.24 13.86 -13.27
C ALA A 212 -1.69 15.24 -13.74
N ILE A 213 -1.17 16.29 -13.09
CA ILE A 213 -1.41 17.66 -13.58
C ILE A 213 -0.62 17.81 -14.87
N GLU A 214 -1.33 18.18 -15.93
CA GLU A 214 -0.72 18.43 -17.24
C GLU A 214 0.38 19.50 -17.14
N GLU A 215 1.50 19.24 -17.80
CA GLU A 215 2.60 20.18 -17.92
C GLU A 215 2.27 21.17 -19.04
N CYS A 216 1.54 22.23 -18.68
CA CYS A 216 1.15 23.30 -19.59
C CYS A 216 1.41 24.67 -18.97
N GLU A 217 1.69 25.66 -19.82
CA GLU A 217 1.89 27.04 -19.39
C GLU A 217 0.55 27.65 -18.98
N ARG A 218 0.41 27.98 -17.69
CA ARG A 218 -0.82 28.58 -17.13
C ARG A 218 -0.70 30.10 -17.11
N LEU A 219 -0.74 30.71 -18.29
CA LEU A 219 -0.52 32.16 -18.49
C LEU A 219 -1.42 33.05 -17.62
N ASN A 220 -2.65 32.63 -17.32
CA ASN A 220 -3.58 33.40 -16.50
C ASN A 220 -3.54 33.05 -15.00
N ALA A 221 -2.63 32.18 -14.56
CA ALA A 221 -2.58 31.73 -13.17
C ALA A 221 -2.46 32.90 -12.19
N GLN A 222 -1.66 33.93 -12.52
CA GLN A 222 -1.50 35.09 -11.67
C GLN A 222 -2.81 35.90 -11.54
N PHE A 223 -3.52 36.12 -12.64
CA PHE A 223 -4.84 36.78 -12.62
C PHE A 223 -5.82 36.07 -11.69
N TRP A 224 -5.92 34.74 -11.78
CA TRP A 224 -6.81 33.96 -10.93
C TRP A 224 -6.39 33.98 -9.46
N ALA A 225 -5.08 33.92 -9.19
CA ALA A 225 -4.53 34.04 -7.85
C ALA A 225 -4.84 35.40 -7.21
N ASP A 226 -4.68 36.49 -7.97
CA ASP A 226 -5.02 37.83 -7.53
C ASP A 226 -6.53 38.00 -7.31
N LEU A 227 -7.36 37.45 -8.20
CA LEU A 227 -8.81 37.47 -8.00
C LEU A 227 -9.23 36.75 -6.72
N LEU A 228 -8.68 35.55 -6.45
CA LEU A 228 -8.95 34.82 -5.21
C LEU A 228 -8.51 35.61 -3.97
N ALA A 229 -7.37 36.30 -4.05
CA ALA A 229 -6.88 37.17 -2.99
C ALA A 229 -7.84 38.36 -2.74
N GLU A 230 -8.29 39.05 -3.79
CA GLU A 230 -9.21 40.19 -3.69
C GLU A 230 -10.62 39.76 -3.20
N VAL A 231 -11.11 38.60 -3.64
CA VAL A 231 -12.34 38.00 -3.11
C VAL A 231 -12.18 37.73 -1.61
N THR A 232 -11.03 37.21 -1.18
CA THR A 232 -10.75 36.92 0.24
C THR A 232 -10.74 38.21 1.08
N VAL A 233 -10.09 39.28 0.59
CA VAL A 233 -10.11 40.61 1.22
C VAL A 233 -11.54 41.11 1.39
N ALA A 234 -12.33 41.05 0.32
CA ALA A 234 -13.70 41.56 0.34
C ALA A 234 -14.65 40.72 1.22
N LEU A 235 -14.52 39.38 1.23
CA LEU A 235 -15.28 38.51 2.12
C LEU A 235 -14.97 38.78 3.60
N GLU A 236 -13.70 39.02 3.93
CA GLU A 236 -13.29 39.40 5.28
C GLU A 236 -13.83 40.77 5.69
N ASP A 237 -13.86 41.74 4.77
CA ASP A 237 -14.47 43.05 4.99
C ASP A 237 -15.97 42.95 5.25
N ILE A 238 -16.71 42.20 4.42
CA ILE A 238 -18.14 41.91 4.62
C ILE A 238 -18.36 41.29 6.01
N ARG A 239 -17.55 40.30 6.39
CA ARG A 239 -17.65 39.64 7.70
C ARG A 239 -17.40 40.62 8.86
N ARG A 240 -16.38 41.48 8.76
CA ARG A 240 -16.09 42.48 9.81
C ARG A 240 -17.24 43.46 9.99
N GLN A 241 -17.77 43.99 8.89
CA GLN A 241 -18.83 45.00 8.91
C GLN A 241 -20.19 44.45 9.35
N THR A 242 -20.33 43.12 9.39
CA THR A 242 -21.56 42.42 9.78
C THR A 242 -21.50 41.80 11.18
N LYS A 243 -20.32 41.72 11.82
CA LYS A 243 -20.09 41.13 13.15
C LYS A 243 -20.41 42.07 14.34
N GLY A 244 -20.83 43.32 14.10
CA GLY A 244 -21.05 44.35 15.13
C GLY A 244 -22.50 44.87 15.25
N GLY A 245 -22.81 45.56 16.35
CA GLY A 245 -24.14 46.17 16.59
C GLY A 245 -24.46 47.37 15.70
N ALA A 246 -23.44 48.10 15.25
CA ALA A 246 -23.58 49.16 14.25
C ALA A 246 -23.50 48.55 12.84
N LYS A 247 -24.64 48.35 12.19
CA LYS A 247 -24.71 47.86 10.81
C LYS A 247 -24.20 48.93 9.84
N ALA A 248 -23.37 48.55 8.89
CA ALA A 248 -22.88 49.44 7.83
C ALA A 248 -24.04 49.98 6.97
N ALA A 249 -23.89 51.18 6.41
CA ALA A 249 -24.95 51.87 5.65
C ALA A 249 -25.43 51.07 4.44
N TRP A 250 -24.51 50.44 3.71
CA TRP A 250 -24.82 49.61 2.53
C TRP A 250 -25.72 48.40 2.85
N MET A 251 -25.82 47.98 4.12
CA MET A 251 -26.69 46.86 4.50
C MET A 251 -28.18 47.24 4.52
N ARG A 252 -28.50 48.53 4.53
CA ARG A 252 -29.88 49.05 4.72
C ARG A 252 -30.35 49.96 3.59
N ASP A 253 -29.43 50.52 2.82
CA ASP A 253 -29.73 51.47 1.77
C ASP A 253 -29.20 50.99 0.40
N GLY A 254 -30.07 51.00 -0.61
CA GLY A 254 -29.75 50.50 -1.95
C GLY A 254 -28.73 51.35 -2.70
N ALA A 255 -28.69 52.67 -2.47
CA ALA A 255 -27.71 53.55 -3.09
C ALA A 255 -26.32 53.37 -2.47
N ALA A 256 -26.24 53.29 -1.13
CA ALA A 256 -25.04 52.95 -0.40
C ALA A 256 -24.54 51.53 -0.75
N PHE A 257 -25.45 50.59 -1.02
CA PHE A 257 -25.12 49.26 -1.53
C PHE A 257 -24.44 49.33 -2.90
N ALA A 258 -25.05 50.00 -3.88
CA ALA A 258 -24.49 50.12 -5.22
C ALA A 258 -23.13 50.86 -5.24
N ALA A 259 -22.98 51.86 -4.36
CA ALA A 259 -21.71 52.58 -4.20
C ALA A 259 -20.61 51.70 -3.55
N ALA A 260 -20.98 50.87 -2.57
CA ALA A 260 -20.04 49.99 -1.89
C ALA A 260 -19.68 48.76 -2.74
N TRP A 261 -20.60 48.23 -3.54
CA TRP A 261 -20.48 46.95 -4.26
C TRP A 261 -20.84 47.13 -5.74
N PRO A 262 -19.91 47.65 -6.56
CA PRO A 262 -20.20 48.00 -7.95
C PRO A 262 -20.40 46.76 -8.82
N THR A 263 -21.18 46.92 -9.89
CA THR A 263 -21.25 45.96 -10.99
C THR A 263 -19.95 46.01 -11.81
N VAL A 264 -19.38 44.84 -12.11
CA VAL A 264 -18.17 44.72 -12.92
C VAL A 264 -18.38 43.65 -13.98
N GLY A 265 -18.46 44.08 -15.24
CA GLY A 265 -18.83 43.21 -16.36
C GLY A 265 -20.18 42.52 -16.09
N ASP A 266 -20.15 41.19 -16.14
CA ASP A 266 -21.34 40.35 -15.94
C ASP A 266 -21.61 40.02 -14.46
N VAL A 267 -20.71 40.43 -13.55
CA VAL A 267 -20.88 40.24 -12.09
C VAL A 267 -21.59 41.45 -11.51
N ALA A 268 -22.89 41.29 -11.23
CA ALA A 268 -23.76 42.35 -10.73
C ALA A 268 -24.31 42.04 -9.33
N PRO A 269 -23.71 42.55 -8.25
CA PRO A 269 -24.28 42.50 -6.91
C PRO A 269 -25.68 43.13 -6.87
N ARG A 270 -26.64 42.51 -6.19
CA ARG A 270 -28.02 43.01 -6.10
C ARG A 270 -28.43 43.21 -4.65
N PHE A 271 -28.87 44.42 -4.32
CA PHE A 271 -29.35 44.73 -2.98
C PHE A 271 -30.54 43.86 -2.56
N ALA A 272 -31.47 43.57 -3.48
CA ALA A 272 -32.58 42.65 -3.23
C ALA A 272 -32.09 41.25 -2.85
N ALA A 273 -31.11 40.68 -3.56
CA ALA A 273 -30.54 39.38 -3.23
C ALA A 273 -29.87 39.36 -1.85
N TRP A 274 -29.24 40.48 -1.45
CA TRP A 274 -28.73 40.65 -0.09
C TRP A 274 -29.83 40.69 0.98
N GLN A 275 -30.98 41.31 0.70
CA GLN A 275 -32.12 41.35 1.61
C GLN A 275 -32.87 40.02 1.69
N ASP A 276 -33.03 39.34 0.54
CA ASP A 276 -33.80 38.09 0.39
C ASP A 276 -33.03 36.87 0.91
N GLY A 277 -31.69 36.88 0.78
CA GLY A 277 -30.78 35.80 1.20
C GLY A 277 -30.58 35.70 2.71
N GLY A 278 -31.69 35.73 3.48
CA GLY A 278 -31.72 35.70 4.94
C GLY A 278 -30.61 34.84 5.54
N THR A 279 -29.63 35.49 6.17
CA THR A 279 -28.40 34.93 6.77
C THR A 279 -27.30 34.39 5.83
N ALA A 280 -26.93 35.21 4.84
CA ALA A 280 -25.61 35.28 4.17
C ALA A 280 -24.33 35.10 5.06
N LEU A 281 -24.46 35.23 6.39
CA LEU A 281 -23.35 35.09 7.34
C LEU A 281 -23.15 33.69 7.90
N ALA A 282 -24.03 32.71 7.69
CA ALA A 282 -23.92 31.43 8.39
C ALA A 282 -22.58 30.73 8.11
N SER A 283 -22.17 30.65 6.84
CA SER A 283 -20.86 30.09 6.46
C SER A 283 -19.68 30.95 6.91
N LEU A 284 -19.74 32.28 6.73
CA LEU A 284 -18.69 33.22 7.17
C LEU A 284 -18.53 33.28 8.70
N SER A 285 -19.60 33.03 9.46
CA SER A 285 -19.63 33.10 10.93
C SER A 285 -19.30 31.79 11.63
N GLN A 286 -19.48 30.63 10.96
CA GLN A 286 -19.00 29.31 11.40
C GLN A 286 -17.48 29.28 11.62
N HIS A 287 -16.75 30.26 11.11
CA HIS A 287 -15.29 30.36 11.17
C HIS A 287 -14.75 31.29 12.28
N ASN A 288 -15.58 31.69 13.25
CA ASN A 288 -15.19 32.53 14.41
C ASN A 288 -14.51 31.76 15.58
N GLY A 289 -13.77 30.68 15.31
CA GLY A 289 -13.14 29.83 16.34
C GLY A 289 -11.90 30.42 17.05
N LYS A 290 -11.36 29.70 18.05
CA LYS A 290 -10.22 30.13 18.91
C LYS A 290 -8.85 30.19 18.21
N ARG A 291 -8.71 29.62 17.01
CA ARG A 291 -7.58 29.86 16.08
C ARG A 291 -8.17 30.70 14.94
N THR A 292 -7.56 31.83 14.59
CA THR A 292 -8.16 32.75 13.62
C THR A 292 -8.43 32.06 12.28
N GLY A 293 -7.57 31.15 11.82
CA GLY A 293 -7.85 30.29 10.66
C GLY A 293 -8.13 31.06 9.36
N PHE A 294 -7.84 32.36 9.34
CA PHE A 294 -8.06 33.24 8.20
C PHE A 294 -6.88 33.14 7.23
N ALA A 295 -7.18 32.94 5.95
CA ALA A 295 -6.18 32.97 4.90
C ALA A 295 -5.64 34.41 4.74
N ASP A 296 -4.32 34.52 4.71
CA ASP A 296 -3.65 35.74 4.25
C ASP A 296 -3.87 35.85 2.73
N PRO A 297 -4.40 36.97 2.20
CA PRO A 297 -4.50 37.18 0.76
C PRO A 297 -3.17 36.98 0.02
N ALA A 298 -2.02 37.26 0.66
CA ALA A 298 -0.72 36.99 0.06
C ALA A 298 -0.44 35.49 -0.14
N ALA A 299 -1.08 34.59 0.62
CA ALA A 299 -0.97 33.15 0.41
C ALA A 299 -1.59 32.72 -0.92
N TYR A 300 -2.71 33.34 -1.33
CA TYR A 300 -3.33 33.12 -2.64
C TYR A 300 -2.42 33.58 -3.78
N ARG A 301 -1.78 34.74 -3.65
CA ARG A 301 -0.88 35.29 -4.68
C ARG A 301 0.36 34.44 -4.92
N ARG A 302 0.75 33.58 -3.98
CA ARG A 302 1.87 32.63 -4.14
C ARG A 302 1.49 31.33 -4.86
N LEU A 303 0.20 31.05 -5.03
CA LEU A 303 -0.29 29.79 -5.59
C LEU A 303 0.28 29.43 -6.98
N PRO A 304 0.51 30.38 -7.93
CA PRO A 304 1.08 30.03 -9.23
C PRO A 304 2.43 29.31 -9.11
N GLY A 305 3.31 29.76 -8.19
CA GLY A 305 4.60 29.13 -7.95
C GLY A 305 4.54 27.75 -7.26
N MET A 306 3.36 27.33 -6.79
CA MET A 306 3.15 26.03 -6.16
C MET A 306 2.70 24.95 -7.16
N ILE A 307 2.30 25.33 -8.38
CA ILE A 307 1.78 24.41 -9.40
C ILE A 307 2.87 23.47 -9.89
N GLU A 308 4.09 23.96 -10.12
CA GLU A 308 5.22 23.13 -10.58
C GLU A 308 5.56 22.03 -9.57
N LEU A 309 5.56 22.37 -8.28
CA LEU A 309 5.72 21.42 -7.19
C LEU A 309 4.60 20.36 -7.23
N ALA A 310 3.37 20.78 -7.49
CA ALA A 310 2.20 19.93 -7.64
C ALA A 310 2.27 19.01 -8.87
N GLN A 311 2.82 19.48 -9.99
CA GLN A 311 3.03 18.71 -11.20
C GLN A 311 4.08 17.62 -10.96
N ALA A 312 5.25 17.99 -10.44
CA ALA A 312 6.39 17.08 -10.21
C ALA A 312 5.98 15.84 -9.40
N HIS A 313 5.24 16.06 -8.31
CA HIS A 313 4.80 14.98 -7.40
C HIS A 313 3.52 14.27 -7.82
N SER A 314 2.86 14.71 -8.89
CA SER A 314 1.64 14.07 -9.41
C SER A 314 1.92 13.05 -10.50
N ARG A 315 3.11 13.03 -11.10
CA ARG A 315 3.41 12.30 -12.34
C ARG A 315 3.25 10.78 -12.23
N TYR A 316 3.60 10.19 -11.08
CA TYR A 316 3.62 8.74 -10.90
C TYR A 316 2.81 8.25 -9.70
N MET A 317 2.22 7.07 -9.85
CA MET A 317 1.56 6.34 -8.78
C MET A 317 2.56 5.48 -8.01
N TRP A 318 3.18 6.03 -6.97
CA TRP A 318 4.09 5.28 -6.09
C TRP A 318 3.40 4.13 -5.33
N ASN A 319 2.06 4.14 -5.28
CA ASN A 319 1.24 3.14 -4.62
C ASN A 319 0.83 1.96 -5.52
N SER A 320 1.22 1.96 -6.79
CA SER A 320 1.02 0.83 -7.72
C SER A 320 2.06 -0.28 -7.48
N ASP A 321 1.87 -1.43 -8.12
CA ASP A 321 2.86 -2.50 -8.21
C ASP A 321 3.94 -2.22 -9.29
N GLN A 322 3.63 -1.38 -10.28
CA GLN A 322 4.53 -0.92 -11.33
C GLN A 322 5.66 -0.04 -10.78
N ILE A 323 6.84 -0.07 -11.43
CA ILE A 323 8.00 0.76 -11.08
C ILE A 323 7.86 2.16 -11.71
N PRO A 324 7.72 3.24 -10.90
CA PRO A 324 7.63 4.61 -11.40
C PRO A 324 8.82 5.01 -12.26
N GLY A 325 8.57 5.52 -13.47
CA GLY A 325 9.61 6.08 -14.35
C GLY A 325 10.78 5.12 -14.62
N LEU A 326 10.51 3.83 -14.81
CA LEU A 326 11.55 2.82 -15.04
C LEU A 326 12.44 3.15 -16.24
N ASP A 327 11.88 3.78 -17.27
CA ASP A 327 12.55 4.31 -18.45
C ASP A 327 13.60 5.39 -18.15
N VAL A 328 13.43 6.14 -17.06
CA VAL A 328 14.43 7.10 -16.57
C VAL A 328 15.64 6.37 -15.99
N LEU A 329 15.41 5.26 -15.27
CA LEU A 329 16.46 4.49 -14.60
C LEU A 329 17.22 3.57 -15.56
N ALA A 330 16.51 2.81 -16.39
CA ALA A 330 17.07 1.66 -17.09
C ALA A 330 16.51 1.52 -18.51
N ASP A 331 17.39 1.13 -19.42
CA ASP A 331 17.01 0.68 -20.76
C ASP A 331 16.85 -0.84 -20.74
N LEU A 332 15.61 -1.32 -20.71
CA LEU A 332 15.32 -2.76 -20.62
C LEU A 332 15.63 -3.52 -21.92
N GLU A 333 15.92 -2.83 -23.04
CA GLU A 333 16.42 -3.50 -24.25
C GLU A 333 17.86 -4.00 -24.05
N ASN A 334 18.58 -3.44 -23.06
CA ASN A 334 19.90 -3.88 -22.64
C ASN A 334 19.80 -4.93 -21.52
N SER A 335 20.39 -6.11 -21.76
CA SER A 335 20.39 -7.23 -20.80
C SER A 335 21.11 -6.91 -19.49
N ASP A 336 22.11 -6.04 -19.50
CA ASP A 336 22.86 -5.66 -18.30
C ASP A 336 22.01 -4.75 -17.39
N TRP A 337 21.25 -3.83 -18.00
CA TRP A 337 20.25 -3.01 -17.28
C TRP A 337 19.14 -3.87 -16.70
N THR A 338 18.66 -4.84 -17.47
CA THR A 338 17.67 -5.83 -17.00
C THR A 338 18.20 -6.57 -15.77
N ALA A 339 19.42 -7.10 -15.82
CA ALA A 339 20.03 -7.81 -14.69
C ALA A 339 20.20 -6.91 -13.44
N LEU A 340 20.55 -5.63 -13.63
CA LEU A 340 20.64 -4.67 -12.53
C LEU A 340 19.25 -4.43 -11.89
N VAL A 341 18.21 -4.19 -12.69
CA VAL A 341 16.85 -3.97 -12.21
C VAL A 341 16.31 -5.21 -11.50
N GLU A 342 16.59 -6.41 -12.02
CA GLU A 342 16.30 -7.69 -11.39
C GLU A 342 16.94 -7.82 -10.00
N THR A 343 18.20 -7.39 -9.86
CA THR A 343 18.91 -7.35 -8.57
C THR A 343 18.24 -6.41 -7.56
N LEU A 344 17.65 -5.31 -8.04
CA LEU A 344 16.94 -4.32 -7.22
C LEU A 344 15.55 -4.80 -6.75
N ILE A 345 14.80 -5.51 -7.59
CA ILE A 345 13.45 -6.02 -7.23
C ILE A 345 13.49 -7.29 -6.36
N THR A 346 14.55 -8.10 -6.44
CA THR A 346 14.63 -9.41 -5.75
C THR A 346 15.28 -9.35 -4.36
N GLN A 347 15.70 -8.17 -3.90
CA GLN A 347 16.38 -8.02 -2.62
C GLN A 347 15.49 -8.40 -1.44
N ARG A 348 16.08 -9.12 -0.47
CA ARG A 348 15.37 -9.56 0.75
C ARG A 348 15.07 -8.37 1.65
N ARG A 349 13.89 -8.39 2.28
CA ARG A 349 13.53 -7.42 3.35
C ARG A 349 14.55 -7.36 4.48
N ALA A 350 15.41 -6.34 4.40
CA ALA A 350 16.39 -5.98 5.41
C ALA A 350 16.41 -4.46 5.57
N THR A 351 16.93 -3.97 6.69
CA THR A 351 17.13 -2.51 6.92
C THR A 351 18.43 -2.00 6.30
N ARG A 352 19.33 -2.91 5.90
CA ARG A 352 20.65 -2.63 5.32
C ARG A 352 20.99 -3.67 4.26
N ALA A 353 21.77 -3.28 3.26
CA ALA A 353 22.36 -4.21 2.31
C ALA A 353 23.34 -5.17 3.01
N THR A 354 23.40 -6.41 2.55
CA THR A 354 24.42 -7.39 2.97
C THR A 354 25.67 -7.21 2.10
N ALA A 355 26.85 -7.61 2.60
CA ALA A 355 28.08 -7.56 1.81
C ALA A 355 28.00 -8.40 0.52
N ALA A 356 27.28 -9.52 0.56
CA ALA A 356 27.02 -10.36 -0.62
C ALA A 356 26.19 -9.59 -1.67
N TRP A 357 25.10 -8.95 -1.25
CA TRP A 357 24.27 -8.14 -2.13
C TRP A 357 25.03 -6.94 -2.70
N GLN A 358 25.85 -6.25 -1.91
CA GLN A 358 26.66 -5.12 -2.39
C GLN A 358 27.64 -5.55 -3.49
N LYS A 359 28.29 -6.71 -3.29
CA LYS A 359 29.21 -7.29 -4.27
C LYS A 359 28.49 -7.64 -5.58
N GLU A 360 27.31 -8.25 -5.48
CA GLU A 360 26.46 -8.62 -6.61
C GLU A 360 25.97 -7.39 -7.37
N ALA A 361 25.42 -6.41 -6.66
CA ALA A 361 24.95 -5.16 -7.26
C ALA A 361 26.07 -4.40 -7.99
N LEU A 362 27.26 -4.30 -7.40
CA LEU A 362 28.42 -3.69 -8.06
C LEU A 362 28.89 -4.49 -9.29
N ALA A 363 28.80 -5.83 -9.25
CA ALA A 363 29.10 -6.66 -10.40
C ALA A 363 28.10 -6.42 -11.55
N SER A 364 26.80 -6.26 -11.24
CA SER A 364 25.77 -5.90 -12.22
C SER A 364 25.95 -4.49 -12.80
N CYS A 365 26.57 -3.57 -12.06
CA CYS A 365 26.87 -2.22 -12.56
C CYS A 365 28.13 -2.16 -13.43
N ALA A 366 29.08 -3.07 -13.24
CA ALA A 366 30.37 -3.07 -13.94
C ALA A 366 30.27 -3.05 -15.48
N PRO A 367 29.41 -3.87 -16.14
CA PRO A 367 29.29 -3.83 -17.60
C PRO A 367 28.62 -2.56 -18.14
N LEU A 368 27.76 -1.91 -17.33
CA LEU A 368 27.09 -0.65 -17.67
C LEU A 368 28.00 0.58 -17.48
N GLY A 369 28.95 0.49 -16.55
CA GLY A 369 29.76 1.61 -16.09
C GLY A 369 29.12 2.34 -14.91
N LEU A 370 29.88 2.53 -13.83
CA LEU A 370 29.39 3.11 -12.58
C LEU A 370 28.89 4.56 -12.75
N GLU A 371 29.53 5.37 -13.59
CA GLU A 371 29.14 6.76 -13.83
C GLU A 371 27.75 6.87 -14.50
N LEU A 372 27.48 5.98 -15.46
CA LEU A 372 26.18 5.93 -16.13
C LEU A 372 25.08 5.47 -15.18
N VAL A 373 25.36 4.43 -14.38
CA VAL A 373 24.43 3.94 -13.36
C VAL A 373 24.16 5.01 -12.32
N GLU A 374 25.20 5.71 -11.84
CA GLU A 374 25.08 6.80 -10.88
C GLU A 374 24.17 7.92 -11.42
N ALA A 375 24.41 8.38 -12.64
CA ALA A 375 23.59 9.44 -13.24
C ALA A 375 22.11 9.04 -13.31
N ARG A 376 21.81 7.87 -13.89
CA ARG A 376 20.44 7.35 -14.05
C ARG A 376 19.75 7.08 -12.73
N LEU A 377 20.47 6.53 -11.76
CA LEU A 377 19.95 6.26 -10.42
C LEU A 377 19.57 7.55 -9.70
N HIS A 378 20.37 8.60 -9.83
CA HIS A 378 20.06 9.91 -9.27
C HIS A 378 18.86 10.57 -9.96
N ASP A 379 18.79 10.49 -11.30
CA ASP A 379 17.65 11.04 -12.06
C ASP A 379 16.35 10.33 -11.69
N TRP A 380 16.40 9.01 -11.50
CA TRP A 380 15.28 8.21 -11.06
C TRP A 380 14.85 8.52 -9.62
N LEU A 381 15.81 8.60 -8.68
CA LEU A 381 15.53 8.98 -7.29
C LEU A 381 14.92 10.39 -7.22
N ALA A 382 15.34 11.31 -8.09
CA ALA A 382 14.77 12.66 -8.17
C ALA A 382 13.26 12.64 -8.50
N LEU A 383 12.75 11.65 -9.25
CA LEU A 383 11.30 11.50 -9.47
C LEU A 383 10.53 11.25 -8.16
N PHE A 384 11.17 10.67 -7.15
CA PHE A 384 10.58 10.41 -5.84
C PHE A 384 10.70 11.61 -4.91
N HIS A 385 11.87 12.26 -4.90
CA HIS A 385 12.25 13.19 -3.85
C HIS A 385 12.50 14.62 -4.30
N THR A 386 12.31 14.98 -5.58
CA THR A 386 12.58 16.33 -6.08
C THR A 386 11.30 16.96 -6.62
N PRO A 387 10.89 18.14 -6.11
CA PRO A 387 11.47 18.85 -4.96
C PRO A 387 11.33 18.06 -3.65
N ALA A 388 12.28 18.24 -2.73
CA ALA A 388 12.27 17.55 -1.44
C ALA A 388 11.09 18.01 -0.58
N LEU A 389 10.37 17.06 0.03
CA LEU A 389 9.17 17.39 0.78
C LEU A 389 9.44 17.43 2.27
N ASP A 390 9.24 18.59 2.87
CA ASP A 390 8.91 18.75 4.28
C ASP A 390 7.43 19.09 4.47
N LYS A 391 7.06 19.49 5.69
CA LYS A 391 5.68 19.83 6.01
C LYS A 391 5.17 21.08 5.30
N ALA A 392 6.01 22.10 5.16
CA ALA A 392 5.66 23.36 4.52
C ALA A 392 5.48 23.12 3.01
N THR A 393 6.45 22.45 2.41
CA THR A 393 6.44 22.04 1.01
C THR A 393 5.25 21.11 0.72
N TYR A 394 4.87 20.22 1.64
CA TYR A 394 3.66 19.40 1.47
C TYR A 394 2.36 20.22 1.51
N SER A 395 2.29 21.28 2.33
CA SER A 395 1.18 22.24 2.28
C SER A 395 1.12 22.95 0.93
N ASP A 396 2.26 23.44 0.45
CA ASP A 396 2.37 24.12 -0.86
C ASP A 396 1.98 23.18 -2.00
N LEU A 397 2.41 21.93 -1.94
CA LEU A 397 2.01 20.87 -2.85
C LEU A 397 0.47 20.69 -2.86
N CYS A 398 -0.16 20.64 -1.69
CA CYS A 398 -1.62 20.52 -1.58
C CYS A 398 -2.34 21.75 -2.15
N ASN A 399 -1.77 22.94 -1.93
CA ASN A 399 -2.31 24.19 -2.42
C ASN A 399 -2.20 24.29 -3.95
N GLY A 400 -1.05 23.91 -4.52
CA GLY A 400 -0.84 23.81 -5.96
C GLY A 400 -1.79 22.82 -6.64
N ASP A 401 -2.05 21.65 -6.02
CA ASP A 401 -3.04 20.66 -6.50
C ASP A 401 -4.41 21.27 -6.73
N ARG A 402 -4.91 21.91 -5.66
CA ARG A 402 -6.24 22.49 -5.63
C ARG A 402 -6.33 23.68 -6.56
N PHE A 403 -5.24 24.44 -6.68
CA PHE A 403 -5.21 25.61 -7.52
C PHE A 403 -5.18 25.27 -9.01
N ALA A 404 -4.42 24.26 -9.42
CA ALA A 404 -4.43 23.78 -10.81
C ALA A 404 -5.85 23.41 -11.25
N VAL A 405 -6.55 22.61 -10.44
CA VAL A 405 -7.96 22.22 -10.71
C VAL A 405 -8.91 23.42 -10.65
N ALA A 406 -8.66 24.38 -9.76
CA ALA A 406 -9.46 25.60 -9.69
C ALA A 406 -9.31 26.46 -10.96
N ILE A 407 -8.08 26.63 -11.47
CA ILE A 407 -7.84 27.36 -12.72
C ILE A 407 -8.57 26.68 -13.88
N ASP A 408 -8.45 25.36 -14.02
CA ASP A 408 -9.10 24.64 -15.13
C ASP A 408 -10.62 24.88 -15.13
N GLN A 409 -11.25 24.90 -13.95
CA GLN A 409 -12.67 25.21 -13.79
C GLN A 409 -13.00 26.68 -14.05
N LEU A 410 -12.13 27.58 -13.65
CA LEU A 410 -12.30 29.03 -13.82
C LEU A 410 -12.17 29.42 -15.29
N GLU A 411 -11.16 28.92 -15.98
CA GLU A 411 -10.94 29.18 -17.41
C GLU A 411 -12.02 28.54 -18.28
N ALA A 412 -12.51 27.35 -17.93
CA ALA A 412 -13.62 26.73 -18.65
C ALA A 412 -14.94 27.52 -18.51
N GLN A 413 -15.20 28.10 -17.34
CA GLN A 413 -16.47 28.79 -17.07
C GLN A 413 -16.43 30.29 -17.40
N HIS A 414 -15.25 30.91 -17.29
CA HIS A 414 -15.02 32.35 -17.43
C HIS A 414 -13.77 32.62 -18.29
N PRO A 415 -13.73 32.14 -19.54
CA PRO A 415 -12.52 32.15 -20.37
C PRO A 415 -12.02 33.57 -20.72
N ASP A 416 -12.91 34.55 -20.75
CA ASP A 416 -12.65 35.92 -21.17
C ASP A 416 -12.29 36.86 -20.02
N TRP A 417 -12.48 36.43 -18.77
CA TRP A 417 -12.23 37.26 -17.59
C TRP A 417 -10.79 37.74 -17.46
N PRO A 418 -9.75 36.92 -17.67
CA PRO A 418 -8.37 37.37 -17.57
C PRO A 418 -8.08 38.57 -18.48
N VAL A 419 -8.61 38.57 -19.70
CA VAL A 419 -8.43 39.66 -20.67
C VAL A 419 -9.34 40.84 -20.35
N ARG A 420 -10.62 40.59 -20.07
CA ARG A 420 -11.62 41.65 -19.86
C ARG A 420 -11.39 42.44 -18.57
N HIS A 421 -10.85 41.79 -17.54
CA HIS A 421 -10.78 42.35 -16.19
C HIS A 421 -9.36 42.53 -15.66
N ALA A 422 -8.34 42.44 -16.51
CA ALA A 422 -6.93 42.58 -16.14
C ALA A 422 -6.66 43.83 -15.27
N ASP A 423 -7.23 44.98 -15.65
CA ASP A 423 -7.04 46.25 -14.94
C ASP A 423 -8.06 46.49 -13.80
N SER A 424 -8.98 45.55 -13.58
CA SER A 424 -10.10 45.71 -12.65
C SER A 424 -10.24 44.56 -11.65
N VAL A 425 -9.19 43.77 -11.41
CA VAL A 425 -9.22 42.57 -10.55
C VAL A 425 -9.77 42.86 -9.16
N ALA A 426 -9.36 43.97 -8.54
CA ALA A 426 -9.86 44.37 -7.21
C ALA A 426 -11.36 44.69 -7.23
N ALA A 427 -11.85 45.41 -8.24
CA ALA A 427 -13.27 45.71 -8.37
C ALA A 427 -14.08 44.43 -8.63
N LEU A 428 -13.59 43.55 -9.50
CA LEU A 428 -14.19 42.25 -9.78
C LEU A 428 -14.24 41.38 -8.52
N GLY A 429 -13.15 41.31 -7.76
CA GLY A 429 -13.08 40.56 -6.50
C GLY A 429 -14.11 41.03 -5.46
N ARG A 430 -14.32 42.35 -5.35
CA ARG A 430 -15.38 42.93 -4.49
C ARG A 430 -16.79 42.56 -4.97
N ALA A 431 -17.04 42.61 -6.28
CA ALA A 431 -18.33 42.24 -6.85
C ALA A 431 -18.62 40.75 -6.63
N VAL A 432 -17.65 39.87 -6.92
CA VAL A 432 -17.75 38.42 -6.71
C VAL A 432 -17.99 38.10 -5.24
N ALA A 433 -17.23 38.68 -4.31
CA ALA A 433 -17.38 38.43 -2.88
C ALA A 433 -18.79 38.76 -2.37
N MET A 434 -19.39 39.88 -2.83
CA MET A 434 -20.75 40.23 -2.45
C MET A 434 -21.78 39.24 -3.02
N VAL A 435 -21.65 38.85 -4.30
CA VAL A 435 -22.55 37.85 -4.90
C VAL A 435 -22.46 36.50 -4.16
N LEU A 436 -21.25 36.08 -3.78
CA LEU A 436 -21.02 34.88 -2.98
C LEU A 436 -21.64 34.98 -1.59
N ALA A 437 -21.44 36.12 -0.91
CA ALA A 437 -21.98 36.36 0.42
C ALA A 437 -23.52 36.38 0.40
N SER A 438 -24.14 37.01 -0.60
CA SER A 438 -25.60 37.05 -0.78
C SER A 438 -26.23 35.73 -1.24
N GLU A 439 -25.46 34.65 -1.40
CA GLU A 439 -25.89 33.34 -1.93
C GLU A 439 -26.51 33.41 -3.35
N ALA A 440 -26.29 34.51 -4.06
CA ALA A 440 -26.82 34.76 -5.40
C ALA A 440 -25.95 34.13 -6.50
N GLN A 441 -25.47 32.90 -6.30
CA GLN A 441 -24.37 32.27 -7.05
C GLN A 441 -24.69 31.92 -8.52
N HIS A 442 -25.76 32.46 -9.12
CA HIS A 442 -26.10 32.19 -10.51
C HIS A 442 -24.98 32.65 -11.45
N GLY A 443 -24.38 31.70 -12.17
CA GLY A 443 -23.34 31.95 -13.17
C GLY A 443 -21.91 32.01 -12.63
N LEU A 444 -21.67 32.10 -11.32
CA LEU A 444 -20.31 32.10 -10.76
C LEU A 444 -19.70 30.70 -10.77
N CYS A 445 -18.37 30.64 -10.96
CA CYS A 445 -17.66 29.38 -10.90
C CYS A 445 -17.61 28.86 -9.48
N SER A 446 -17.80 27.55 -9.38
CA SER A 446 -17.88 26.84 -8.11
C SER A 446 -16.56 26.93 -7.31
N ALA A 447 -15.42 27.12 -8.00
CA ALA A 447 -14.12 27.38 -7.38
C ALA A 447 -14.08 28.69 -6.57
N LEU A 448 -14.97 29.65 -6.85
CA LEU A 448 -15.20 30.85 -6.05
C LEU A 448 -16.27 30.54 -5.00
N HIS A 449 -15.93 30.62 -3.71
CA HIS A 449 -16.87 30.32 -2.64
C HIS A 449 -16.48 30.99 -1.32
N THR A 450 -17.40 31.00 -0.34
CA THR A 450 -17.21 31.72 0.93
C THR A 450 -16.13 31.11 1.84
N GLN A 451 -15.76 29.83 1.64
CA GLN A 451 -14.72 29.16 2.44
C GLN A 451 -13.27 29.50 2.02
N LEU A 452 -13.05 30.38 1.04
CA LEU A 452 -11.70 30.87 0.67
C LEU A 452 -10.99 31.59 1.83
N ILE A 453 -11.72 32.05 2.83
CA ILE A 453 -11.10 32.65 4.02
C ILE A 453 -10.41 31.61 4.93
N ARG A 454 -10.39 30.30 4.63
CA ARG A 454 -9.89 29.28 5.56
C ARG A 454 -8.46 28.83 5.27
N THR A 455 -7.59 28.88 6.27
CA THR A 455 -6.35 28.11 6.30
C THR A 455 -6.60 26.87 7.16
N ASP A 456 -6.82 25.73 6.51
CA ASP A 456 -6.91 24.45 7.18
C ASP A 456 -5.53 23.96 7.59
N ASP A 457 -5.22 24.06 8.88
CA ASP A 457 -4.24 23.16 9.46
C ASP A 457 -4.82 21.74 9.36
N TYR A 458 -4.46 21.00 8.31
CA TYR A 458 -4.72 19.57 8.31
C TYR A 458 -4.02 19.00 9.54
N VAL A 459 -4.79 18.33 10.40
CA VAL A 459 -4.24 17.66 11.56
C VAL A 459 -3.58 16.39 11.07
N TYR A 460 -2.25 16.41 11.06
CA TYR A 460 -1.40 15.27 10.81
C TYR A 460 -1.76 14.14 11.80
N LYS A 461 -2.50 13.10 11.40
CA LYS A 461 -2.91 11.96 12.26
C LYS A 461 -3.30 12.38 13.70
N ASN A 462 -4.03 13.48 13.87
CA ASN A 462 -4.37 14.01 15.20
C ASN A 462 -3.19 14.45 16.10
N THR A 463 -1.98 14.67 15.57
CA THR A 463 -0.75 14.92 16.37
C THR A 463 0.03 16.19 16.04
N ARG A 464 0.07 16.71 14.79
CA ARG A 464 0.72 18.01 14.47
C ARG A 464 -0.05 18.80 13.41
N ALA A 465 0.05 20.13 13.40
CA ALA A 465 -0.53 20.94 12.34
C ALA A 465 0.38 20.93 11.10
N THR A 466 -0.20 20.95 9.90
CA THR A 466 0.46 21.47 8.69
C THR A 466 0.52 23.00 8.78
N GLU A 467 1.34 23.67 7.96
CA GLU A 467 1.45 25.14 7.95
C GLU A 467 0.26 25.84 7.24
N GLY A 468 -0.80 25.06 6.96
CA GLY A 468 -2.07 25.58 6.49
C GLY A 468 -2.35 25.30 5.01
N VAL A 469 -3.50 24.70 4.72
CA VAL A 469 -4.00 24.43 3.37
C VAL A 469 -5.16 25.37 3.10
N LEU A 470 -5.11 26.10 1.99
CA LEU A 470 -6.15 27.07 1.66
C LEU A 470 -7.50 26.38 1.42
N GLY A 471 -8.57 27.11 1.72
CA GLY A 471 -9.96 26.70 1.52
C GLY A 471 -10.38 26.67 0.06
N LEU A 472 -9.56 26.04 -0.80
CA LEU A 472 -9.88 25.69 -2.17
C LEU A 472 -10.54 24.31 -2.22
N ARG A 473 -11.39 24.09 -3.23
CA ARG A 473 -12.03 22.79 -3.45
C ARG A 473 -10.99 21.70 -3.63
N LYS A 474 -11.24 20.55 -2.99
CA LYS A 474 -10.43 19.35 -3.24
C LYS A 474 -10.77 18.81 -4.63
N PRO A 475 -9.76 18.39 -5.40
CA PRO A 475 -10.00 17.63 -6.61
C PRO A 475 -10.80 16.36 -6.32
N VAL A 476 -11.66 15.98 -7.26
CA VAL A 476 -12.40 14.73 -7.23
C VAL A 476 -11.83 13.84 -8.32
N TYR A 477 -11.16 12.77 -7.92
CA TYR A 477 -10.53 11.83 -8.85
C TYR A 477 -11.52 10.72 -9.20
N ARG A 478 -11.97 10.70 -10.45
CA ARG A 478 -12.89 9.69 -10.97
C ARG A 478 -12.15 8.75 -11.89
N ARG A 479 -12.37 7.44 -11.72
CA ARG A 479 -11.85 6.42 -12.64
C ARG A 479 -12.65 6.42 -13.95
N ALA A 480 -12.04 5.89 -15.00
CA ALA A 480 -12.65 5.76 -16.34
C ALA A 480 -13.96 4.93 -16.33
N ASP A 481 -14.11 4.02 -15.36
CA ASP A 481 -15.33 3.22 -15.15
C ASP A 481 -16.45 3.96 -14.40
N GLY A 482 -16.28 5.27 -14.16
CA GLY A 482 -17.27 6.15 -13.52
C GLY A 482 -17.31 6.03 -12.00
N ARG A 483 -16.53 5.14 -11.38
CA ARG A 483 -16.46 5.02 -9.92
C ARG A 483 -15.62 6.16 -9.35
N SER A 484 -16.24 6.95 -8.48
CA SER A 484 -15.50 7.87 -7.60
C SER A 484 -14.83 7.06 -6.50
N THR A 485 -13.50 7.01 -6.49
CA THR A 485 -12.76 6.48 -5.34
C THR A 485 -12.51 7.59 -4.33
N TYR A 486 -12.34 7.24 -3.05
CA TYR A 486 -11.82 8.15 -2.03
C TYR A 486 -10.29 8.36 -2.21
N GLU A 487 -9.82 8.36 -3.46
CA GLU A 487 -8.42 8.61 -3.77
C GLU A 487 -8.13 10.09 -3.58
N SER A 488 -6.91 10.37 -3.13
CA SER A 488 -6.39 11.71 -2.93
C SER A 488 -4.97 11.71 -3.45
N ARG A 489 -4.38 12.88 -3.71
CA ARG A 489 -2.94 13.00 -4.01
C ARG A 489 -2.08 12.26 -2.98
N ALA A 490 -2.43 12.39 -1.71
CA ALA A 490 -1.78 11.69 -0.60
C ALA A 490 -1.92 10.16 -0.66
N THR A 491 -2.79 9.62 -1.52
CA THR A 491 -2.94 8.17 -1.78
C THR A 491 -1.92 7.70 -2.80
N TRP A 492 -1.70 8.43 -3.89
CA TRP A 492 -0.78 8.03 -4.97
C TRP A 492 0.69 8.21 -4.59
N MET A 493 0.99 9.21 -3.77
CA MET A 493 2.33 9.44 -3.24
C MET A 493 2.76 8.38 -2.20
N ARG A 494 1.84 7.51 -1.75
CA ARG A 494 2.19 6.43 -0.82
C ARG A 494 3.02 5.40 -1.55
N VAL A 495 4.03 4.87 -0.87
CA VAL A 495 4.85 3.81 -1.44
C VAL A 495 4.16 2.46 -1.24
N SER A 496 3.97 1.70 -2.32
CA SER A 496 3.47 0.31 -2.27
C SER A 496 4.49 -0.62 -1.61
N VAL A 497 4.12 -1.90 -1.43
CA VAL A 497 5.07 -2.90 -0.92
C VAL A 497 6.20 -3.13 -1.93
N GLN A 498 5.83 -3.24 -3.19
CA GLN A 498 6.71 -3.52 -4.32
C GLN A 498 7.67 -2.35 -4.57
N ASN A 499 7.16 -1.12 -4.53
CA ASN A 499 7.98 0.07 -4.72
C ASN A 499 8.84 0.41 -3.50
N GLU A 500 8.44 0.00 -2.29
CA GLU A 500 9.30 0.08 -1.10
C GLU A 500 10.53 -0.80 -1.24
N GLU A 501 10.35 -2.02 -1.73
CA GLU A 501 11.45 -2.95 -1.98
C GLU A 501 12.41 -2.36 -3.04
N PHE A 502 11.87 -1.87 -4.14
CA PHE A 502 12.71 -1.27 -5.19
C PHE A 502 13.46 -0.02 -4.71
N LEU A 503 12.76 0.94 -4.08
CA LEU A 503 13.35 2.16 -3.53
C LEU A 503 14.45 1.86 -2.50
N ARG A 504 14.27 0.82 -1.68
CA ARG A 504 15.30 0.41 -0.72
C ARG A 504 16.56 -0.09 -1.41
N GLY A 505 16.41 -0.90 -2.46
CA GLY A 505 17.54 -1.36 -3.28
C GLY A 505 18.28 -0.17 -3.91
N ALA A 506 17.55 0.77 -4.51
CA ALA A 506 18.10 1.99 -5.10
C ALA A 506 18.87 2.85 -4.08
N VAL A 507 18.30 3.02 -2.87
CA VAL A 507 18.93 3.73 -1.74
C VAL A 507 20.21 3.04 -1.24
N TRP A 508 20.32 1.71 -1.33
CA TRP A 508 21.57 1.03 -1.00
C TRP A 508 22.60 1.16 -2.11
N LEU A 509 22.15 1.08 -3.37
CA LEU A 509 23.03 1.17 -4.52
C LEU A 509 23.65 2.56 -4.65
N VAL A 510 22.89 3.64 -4.41
CA VAL A 510 23.39 5.01 -4.55
C VAL A 510 24.57 5.30 -3.61
N ALA A 511 24.60 4.67 -2.43
CA ALA A 511 25.71 4.81 -1.48
C ALA A 511 27.00 4.09 -1.89
N LEU A 512 26.92 3.22 -2.91
CA LEU A 512 28.07 2.55 -3.51
C LEU A 512 28.60 3.29 -4.74
N MET A 513 27.95 4.38 -5.16
CA MET A 513 28.35 5.17 -6.33
C MET A 513 29.55 6.08 -6.01
N PRO A 514 30.34 6.46 -7.03
CA PRO A 514 31.58 7.23 -6.82
C PRO A 514 31.41 8.62 -6.19
N ASP A 515 30.37 9.38 -6.54
CA ASP A 515 30.12 10.72 -6.01
C ASP A 515 29.38 10.65 -4.67
N ARG A 516 30.19 10.55 -3.62
CA ARG A 516 29.72 10.54 -2.24
C ARG A 516 28.84 11.73 -1.89
N ALA A 517 29.16 12.95 -2.36
CA ALA A 517 28.43 14.14 -1.97
C ALA A 517 27.02 14.13 -2.58
N ARG A 518 26.93 13.76 -3.86
CA ARG A 518 25.65 13.57 -4.55
C ARG A 518 24.83 12.44 -3.93
N ALA A 519 25.47 11.33 -3.56
CA ALA A 519 24.81 10.23 -2.86
C ALA A 519 24.22 10.67 -1.51
N ILE A 520 24.96 11.43 -0.69
CA ILE A 520 24.47 11.95 0.60
C ILE A 520 23.26 12.87 0.39
N ASP A 521 23.31 13.79 -0.57
CA ASP A 521 22.21 14.70 -0.87
C ASP A 521 20.94 13.94 -1.29
N ALA A 522 21.06 12.98 -2.22
CA ALA A 522 19.92 12.16 -2.65
C ALA A 522 19.33 11.36 -1.50
N LEU A 523 20.17 10.70 -0.68
CA LEU A 523 19.72 9.95 0.49
C LEU A 523 19.00 10.83 1.52
N ALA A 524 19.51 12.04 1.75
CA ALA A 524 18.88 13.00 2.64
C ALA A 524 17.50 13.42 2.14
N LYS A 525 17.37 13.73 0.85
CA LYS A 525 16.09 14.09 0.21
C LYS A 525 15.11 12.92 0.22
N VAL A 526 15.56 11.69 -0.06
CA VAL A 526 14.73 10.48 0.09
C VAL A 526 14.24 10.32 1.52
N ALA A 527 15.12 10.46 2.51
CA ALA A 527 14.77 10.32 3.91
C ALA A 527 13.74 11.36 4.35
N GLN A 528 13.94 12.62 3.96
CA GLN A 528 13.03 13.73 4.24
C GLN A 528 11.66 13.54 3.59
N THR A 529 11.63 13.28 2.28
CA THR A 529 10.41 13.09 1.51
C THR A 529 9.62 11.86 2.00
N ALA A 530 10.29 10.72 2.19
CA ALA A 530 9.65 9.53 2.72
C ALA A 530 9.13 9.73 4.15
N ALA A 531 9.86 10.46 5.00
CA ALA A 531 9.41 10.79 6.35
C ALA A 531 8.14 11.65 6.33
N THR A 532 8.05 12.61 5.41
CA THR A 532 6.85 13.42 5.20
C THR A 532 5.65 12.57 4.74
N TYR A 533 5.86 11.52 3.94
CA TYR A 533 4.78 10.60 3.52
C TYR A 533 4.28 9.66 4.61
N MET A 534 5.14 9.26 5.55
CA MET A 534 4.71 8.50 6.74
C MET A 534 3.61 9.22 7.52
N CYS A 535 3.59 10.54 7.37
CA CYS A 535 2.69 11.40 8.07
C CYS A 535 1.24 11.37 7.50
N ALA A 536 1.00 10.84 6.32
CA ALA A 536 -0.32 10.94 5.67
C ALA A 536 -1.38 9.87 6.06
N GLY A 537 -1.12 8.94 7.00
CA GLY A 537 -2.13 7.95 7.45
C GLY A 537 -1.58 6.62 7.98
N ASP A 538 -2.43 5.81 8.63
CA ASP A 538 -2.07 4.56 9.35
C ASP A 538 -1.38 3.48 8.50
N GLU A 539 -1.34 3.65 7.19
CA GLU A 539 -0.71 2.74 6.22
C GLU A 539 0.70 3.18 5.78
N GLY A 540 1.22 4.31 6.28
CA GLY A 540 2.55 4.84 5.94
C GLY A 540 3.76 4.00 6.39
N MET A 541 3.54 2.75 6.82
CA MET A 541 4.57 1.81 7.28
C MET A 541 5.69 1.63 6.25
N ARG A 542 5.38 1.71 4.96
CA ARG A 542 6.33 1.50 3.85
C ARG A 542 7.26 2.70 3.65
N SER A 543 6.72 3.91 3.63
CA SER A 543 7.54 5.12 3.66
C SER A 543 8.43 5.18 4.92
N LYS A 544 7.98 4.61 6.06
CA LYS A 544 8.85 4.46 7.25
C LYS A 544 10.06 3.58 6.95
N ILE A 545 9.88 2.49 6.21
CA ILE A 545 10.96 1.56 5.87
C ILE A 545 11.95 2.23 4.91
N VAL A 546 11.46 2.96 3.90
CA VAL A 546 12.32 3.69 2.95
C VAL A 546 13.14 4.77 3.66
N ALA A 547 12.49 5.62 4.47
CA ALA A 547 13.19 6.66 5.24
C ALA A 547 14.25 6.06 6.17
N ASN A 548 13.91 4.96 6.84
CA ASN A 548 14.81 4.21 7.69
C ASN A 548 15.99 3.60 6.93
N ALA A 549 15.75 3.04 5.75
CA ALA A 549 16.82 2.51 4.90
C ALA A 549 17.78 3.63 4.51
N ALA A 550 17.27 4.80 4.07
CA ALA A 550 18.10 5.94 3.71
C ALA A 550 18.95 6.45 4.88
N ILE A 551 18.36 6.62 6.07
CA ILE A 551 19.09 7.03 7.28
C ILE A 551 20.11 5.95 7.70
N ALA A 552 19.75 4.67 7.64
CA ALA A 552 20.67 3.59 7.99
C ALA A 552 21.85 3.50 7.02
N THR A 553 21.62 3.78 5.74
CA THR A 553 22.66 3.88 4.70
C THR A 553 23.58 5.08 4.99
N LEU A 554 23.03 6.26 5.26
CA LEU A 554 23.82 7.44 5.66
C LEU A 554 24.71 7.13 6.87
N ILE A 555 24.17 6.53 7.93
CA ILE A 555 24.96 6.14 9.11
C ILE A 555 26.08 5.16 8.73
N ALA A 556 25.81 4.22 7.81
CA ALA A 556 26.80 3.25 7.37
C ALA A 556 27.91 3.87 6.51
N MET A 557 27.60 4.92 5.73
CA MET A 557 28.59 5.69 4.97
C MET A 557 29.58 6.46 5.88
N GLY A 558 29.21 6.72 7.15
CA GLY A 558 30.04 7.43 8.13
C GLY A 558 30.36 8.87 7.71
N GLY A 559 31.27 9.56 8.40
CA GLY A 559 31.75 10.90 8.01
C GLY A 559 31.02 12.07 8.66
N SER A 560 31.72 13.22 8.79
CA SER A 560 31.21 14.46 9.39
C SER A 560 30.43 15.34 8.42
N ASP A 561 30.41 14.96 7.14
CA ASP A 561 29.70 15.59 6.02
C ASP A 561 28.19 15.28 6.00
N ILE A 562 27.74 14.34 6.86
CA ILE A 562 26.34 13.95 6.97
C ILE A 562 25.62 14.86 7.98
N ASP A 563 24.58 15.55 7.50
CA ASP A 563 23.79 16.44 8.33
C ASP A 563 23.06 15.69 9.47
N GLN A 564 23.38 16.12 10.70
CA GLN A 564 22.79 15.62 11.92
C GLN A 564 21.27 15.82 11.97
N ALA A 565 20.73 16.85 11.30
CA ALA A 565 19.28 17.09 11.24
C ALA A 565 18.55 15.97 10.48
N VAL A 566 19.11 15.52 9.36
CA VAL A 566 18.58 14.40 8.57
C VAL A 566 18.61 13.11 9.39
N LEU A 567 19.71 12.86 10.11
CA LEU A 567 19.82 11.69 10.99
C LEU A 567 18.77 11.72 12.12
N ARG A 568 18.46 12.91 12.66
CA ARG A 568 17.46 13.11 13.71
C ARG A 568 16.01 12.90 13.24
N LEU A 569 15.74 12.81 11.93
CA LEU A 569 14.43 12.40 11.42
C LEU A 569 13.99 11.05 11.97
N SER A 570 14.95 10.14 12.22
CA SER A 570 14.73 8.84 12.87
C SER A 570 14.02 8.92 14.23
N LYS A 571 14.17 10.00 15.00
CA LYS A 571 13.44 10.20 16.28
C LYS A 571 11.93 10.33 16.08
N VAL A 572 11.50 10.69 14.88
CA VAL A 572 10.09 10.84 14.47
C VAL A 572 9.59 9.58 13.73
N ILE A 573 10.51 8.67 13.36
CA ILE A 573 10.22 7.42 12.67
C ILE A 573 10.22 6.28 13.69
N GLU A 574 9.04 5.82 14.12
CA GLU A 574 8.91 4.68 15.03
C GLU A 574 9.51 3.39 14.43
N ASN A 575 10.79 3.13 14.68
CA ASN A 575 11.41 1.81 14.49
C ASN A 575 12.64 1.66 15.41
N CYS A 576 12.53 0.78 16.40
CA CYS A 576 13.51 0.60 17.47
C CYS A 576 14.89 0.07 17.00
N THR A 577 15.03 -0.35 15.75
CA THR A 577 16.24 -1.01 15.22
C THR A 577 17.35 -0.07 14.78
N ILE A 578 17.07 1.23 14.58
CA ILE A 578 18.04 2.23 14.10
C ILE A 578 18.54 3.13 15.23
N ASN A 579 17.79 3.17 16.34
CA ASN A 579 18.12 3.97 17.51
C ASN A 579 19.54 3.66 18.07
N PRO A 580 19.98 2.40 18.24
CA PRO A 580 21.32 2.14 18.76
C PRO A 580 22.49 2.66 17.88
N PRO A 581 22.56 2.37 16.56
CA PRO A 581 23.62 2.91 15.71
C PRO A 581 23.50 4.42 15.50
N LEU A 582 22.29 4.98 15.49
CA LEU A 582 22.07 6.43 15.47
C LEU A 582 22.65 7.09 16.71
N PHE A 583 22.29 6.64 17.92
CA PHE A 583 22.81 7.21 19.16
C PHE A 583 24.33 7.09 19.24
N LYS A 584 24.90 5.96 18.79
CA LYS A 584 26.36 5.81 18.71
C LYS A 584 27.00 6.85 17.77
N HIS A 585 26.39 7.13 16.62
CA HIS A 585 26.92 8.11 15.66
C HIS A 585 26.72 9.57 16.13
N LEU A 586 25.52 9.91 16.62
CA LEU A 586 25.22 11.25 17.18
C LEU A 586 26.11 11.58 18.40
N ASN A 587 26.45 10.59 19.22
CA ASN A 587 27.29 10.77 20.41
C ASN A 587 28.80 10.66 20.12
N ALA A 588 29.20 10.21 18.92
CA ALA A 588 30.61 10.18 18.51
C ALA A 588 31.05 11.50 17.84
N GLY A 589 30.09 12.35 17.45
CA GLY A 589 30.31 13.70 16.90
C GLY A 589 30.01 14.85 17.86
N ALA A 590 29.79 14.55 19.15
CA ALA A 590 29.76 15.51 20.27
C ALA A 590 31.03 15.30 21.11
#